data_AF-A0A351SHS1-F1
#
_entry.id   AF-A0A351SHS1-F1
#
_cell.length_a   1.000
_cell.length_b   1.000
_cell.length_c   1.000
_cell.angle_alpha   90.00
_cell.angle_beta   90.00
_cell.angle_gamma   90.00
#
_symmetry.space_group_name_H-M   'P 1'
#
loop_
_entity.id
_entity.type
_entity.pdbx_description
1 polymer ?
#
loop_
_entity_poly.entity_id
_entity_poly.type
_entity_poly.pdbx_seq_one_letter_code
_entity_poly.pdbx_strand_id
1 'polypeptide(L)'
;GWNLYVCGNGGMRPRHADLFATELDDETLIKYIDRILSLYVRTADRLQRTSVWMENMEGGLDYLKSVVIDDKLGICDELEAQMHHVVDTYQCEWKTTVEDEEKVKRFRFFVNSDQADDNVVFIEERGQIRPAREEERAHIKAVGV
;
A
#
# COMPACT_ATOMS: atom_id res chain seq x y z
N GLY A 1 -21.32 5.39 12.49
CA GLY A 1 -19.85 5.28 12.59
C GLY A 1 -19.32 4.46 11.43
N TRP A 2 -18.25 3.71 11.65
CA TRP A 2 -17.60 2.85 10.65
C TRP A 2 -17.91 1.37 10.86
N ASN A 3 -17.96 0.64 9.74
CA ASN A 3 -17.96 -0.82 9.75
C ASN A 3 -16.59 -1.31 9.26
N LEU A 4 -15.85 -1.98 10.13
CA LEU A 4 -14.51 -2.50 9.83
C LEU A 4 -14.64 -3.92 9.29
N TYR A 5 -14.11 -4.16 8.08
CA TYR A 5 -14.00 -5.48 7.47
C TYR A 5 -12.53 -5.85 7.31
N VAL A 6 -12.18 -7.12 7.56
CA VAL A 6 -10.77 -7.56 7.63
C VAL A 6 -10.51 -8.85 6.85
N CYS A 7 -9.23 -9.10 6.55
CA CYS A 7 -8.73 -10.37 6.00
C CYS A 7 -9.35 -10.80 4.65
N GLY A 8 -9.74 -9.85 3.79
CA GLY A 8 -10.12 -10.12 2.39
C GLY A 8 -8.91 -10.42 1.50
N ASN A 9 -9.14 -11.00 0.31
CA ASN A 9 -8.10 -11.27 -0.68
C ASN A 9 -8.62 -11.09 -2.11
N GLY A 10 -7.94 -10.27 -2.91
CA GLY A 10 -8.20 -10.12 -4.35
C GLY A 10 -7.24 -10.90 -5.25
N GLY A 11 -6.39 -11.77 -4.68
CA GLY A 11 -5.38 -12.53 -5.41
C GLY A 11 -5.91 -13.82 -6.06
N MET A 12 -5.01 -14.79 -6.25
CA MET A 12 -5.30 -16.08 -6.90
C MET A 12 -6.50 -16.84 -6.32
N ARG A 13 -6.74 -16.74 -5.01
CA ARG A 13 -7.91 -17.28 -4.32
C ARG A 13 -8.75 -16.14 -3.77
N PRO A 14 -9.67 -15.56 -4.56
CA PRO A 14 -10.44 -14.41 -4.13
C PRO A 14 -11.33 -14.75 -2.93
N ARG A 15 -11.43 -13.83 -1.98
CA ARG A 15 -12.18 -13.97 -0.73
C ARG A 15 -12.67 -12.61 -0.26
N HIS A 16 -13.95 -12.52 0.11
CA HIS A 16 -14.49 -11.32 0.75
C HIS A 16 -13.89 -11.13 2.14
N ALA A 17 -13.76 -9.87 2.57
CA ALA A 17 -13.39 -9.55 3.94
C ALA A 17 -14.56 -9.83 4.89
N ASP A 18 -14.27 -10.24 6.13
CA ASP A 18 -15.30 -10.51 7.14
C ASP A 18 -15.57 -9.28 7.99
N LEU A 19 -16.82 -9.13 8.43
CA LEU A 19 -17.24 -8.04 9.32
C LEU A 19 -16.63 -8.20 10.71
N PHE A 20 -15.67 -7.33 11.03
CA PHE A 20 -14.96 -7.34 12.29
C PHE A 20 -15.73 -6.61 13.40
N ALA A 21 -16.11 -5.36 13.15
CA ALA A 21 -16.87 -4.54 14.08
C ALA A 21 -17.70 -3.48 13.34
N THR A 22 -18.75 -3.00 13.99
CA THR A 22 -19.71 -2.04 13.42
C THR A 22 -19.87 -0.82 14.31
N GLU A 23 -20.35 0.28 13.72
CA GLU A 23 -20.65 1.54 14.44
C GLU A 23 -19.47 2.12 15.23
N LEU A 24 -18.25 1.96 14.74
CA LEU A 24 -17.06 2.51 15.39
C LEU A 24 -16.95 4.02 15.20
N ASP A 25 -16.44 4.73 16.21
CA ASP A 25 -15.87 6.06 16.05
C ASP A 25 -14.45 5.99 15.43
N ASP A 26 -13.92 7.14 15.03
CA ASP A 26 -12.62 7.24 14.35
C ASP A 26 -11.46 6.73 15.22
N GLU A 27 -11.47 7.05 16.53
CA GLU A 27 -10.40 6.66 17.46
C GLU A 27 -10.38 5.14 17.64
N THR A 28 -11.55 4.54 17.89
CA THR A 28 -11.69 3.09 18.05
C THR A 28 -11.38 2.34 16.75
N LEU A 29 -11.77 2.89 15.59
CA LEU A 29 -11.43 2.32 14.28
C LEU A 29 -9.91 2.23 14.11
N ILE A 30 -9.19 3.32 14.36
CA ILE A 30 -7.73 3.36 14.22
C ILE A 30 -7.08 2.37 15.20
N LYS A 31 -7.48 2.37 16.47
CA LYS A 31 -6.96 1.40 17.47
C LYS A 31 -7.11 -0.05 17.01
N TYR A 32 -8.28 -0.42 16.48
CA TYR A 32 -8.49 -1.79 16.01
C TYR A 32 -7.63 -2.12 14.78
N ILE A 33 -7.45 -1.19 13.85
CA ILE A 33 -6.56 -1.36 12.71
C ILE A 33 -5.11 -1.57 13.19
N ASP A 34 -4.64 -0.72 14.10
CA ASP A 34 -3.27 -0.78 14.63
C ASP A 34 -3.00 -2.12 15.33
N ARG A 35 -3.90 -2.54 16.22
CA ARG A 35 -3.82 -3.83 16.91
C ARG A 35 -3.79 -5.00 15.93
N ILE A 36 -4.67 -5.02 14.93
CA ILE A 36 -4.74 -6.10 13.93
C ILE A 36 -3.46 -6.15 13.11
N LEU A 37 -2.97 -5.01 12.61
CA LEU A 37 -1.77 -4.95 11.79
C LEU A 37 -0.52 -5.35 12.59
N SER A 38 -0.36 -4.84 13.81
CA SER A 38 0.74 -5.22 14.70
C SER A 38 0.69 -6.71 15.04
N LEU A 39 -0.48 -7.26 15.36
CA LEU A 39 -0.64 -8.70 15.65
C LEU A 39 -0.31 -9.55 14.42
N TYR A 40 -0.78 -9.15 13.24
CA TYR A 40 -0.47 -9.80 11.98
C TYR A 40 1.04 -9.80 11.71
N VAL A 41 1.71 -8.65 11.82
CA VAL A 41 3.17 -8.53 11.62
C VAL A 41 3.95 -9.43 12.57
N ARG A 42 3.47 -9.60 13.82
CA ARG A 42 4.13 -10.46 14.83
C ARG A 42 3.95 -11.96 14.58
N THR A 43 2.78 -12.37 14.07
CA THR A 43 2.34 -13.77 14.12
C THR A 43 2.21 -14.44 12.76
N ALA A 44 2.19 -13.67 11.68
CA ALA A 44 2.10 -14.23 10.33
C ALA A 44 3.43 -14.79 9.84
N ASP A 45 3.34 -15.84 9.04
CA ASP A 45 4.49 -16.38 8.32
C ASP A 45 4.96 -15.42 7.21
N ARG A 46 6.23 -15.58 6.79
CA ARG A 46 6.79 -14.81 5.68
C ARG A 46 5.97 -15.02 4.40
N LEU A 47 5.61 -13.91 3.74
CA LEU A 47 4.80 -13.90 2.51
C LEU A 47 3.38 -14.46 2.66
N GLN A 48 2.91 -14.66 3.89
CA GLN A 48 1.52 -15.00 4.16
C GLN A 48 0.64 -13.76 3.92
N ARG A 49 -0.58 -13.95 3.43
CA ARG A 49 -1.58 -12.87 3.35
C ARG A 49 -2.50 -12.93 4.57
N THR A 50 -3.04 -11.79 4.97
CA THR A 50 -3.97 -11.67 6.11
C THR A 50 -5.15 -12.65 6.03
N SER A 51 -5.68 -12.92 4.83
CA SER A 51 -6.73 -13.93 4.63
C SER A 51 -6.31 -15.33 5.08
N VAL A 52 -5.13 -15.78 4.65
CA VAL A 52 -4.60 -17.12 4.98
C VAL A 52 -4.14 -17.18 6.43
N TRP A 53 -3.58 -16.07 6.93
CA TRP A 53 -3.21 -15.93 8.33
C TRP A 53 -4.42 -16.11 9.27
N MET A 54 -5.54 -15.45 8.99
CA MET A 54 -6.76 -15.59 9.78
C MET A 54 -7.40 -16.97 9.61
N GLU A 55 -7.41 -17.55 8.41
CA GLU A 55 -7.90 -18.92 8.16
C GLU A 55 -7.13 -19.99 8.97
N ASN A 56 -5.82 -19.80 9.16
CA ASN A 56 -4.98 -20.71 9.95
C ASN A 56 -5.09 -20.50 11.46
N MET A 57 -5.70 -19.39 11.90
CA MET A 57 -5.85 -19.06 13.32
C MET A 57 -6.97 -19.92 13.92
N GLU A 58 -6.66 -20.66 14.99
CA GLU A 58 -7.68 -21.43 15.70
C GLU A 58 -8.76 -20.50 16.28
N GLY A 59 -10.02 -20.74 15.93
CA GLY A 59 -11.14 -19.85 16.26
C GLY A 59 -11.32 -18.66 15.33
N GLY A 60 -10.44 -18.48 14.34
CA GLY A 60 -10.58 -17.53 13.23
C GLY A 60 -10.94 -16.11 13.67
N LEU A 61 -11.98 -15.55 13.04
CA LEU A 61 -12.43 -14.19 13.29
C LEU A 61 -12.86 -13.95 14.74
N ASP A 62 -13.54 -14.90 15.37
CA ASP A 62 -14.02 -14.75 16.75
C ASP A 62 -12.85 -14.70 17.73
N TYR A 63 -11.83 -15.53 17.52
CA TYR A 63 -10.60 -15.43 18.30
C TYR A 63 -9.90 -14.10 18.07
N LEU A 64 -9.77 -13.65 16.82
CA LEU A 64 -9.18 -12.34 16.50
C LEU A 64 -9.91 -11.20 17.21
N LYS A 65 -11.26 -11.21 17.21
CA LYS A 65 -12.07 -10.24 17.97
C LYS A 65 -11.75 -10.29 19.46
N SER A 66 -11.67 -11.49 20.05
CA SER A 66 -11.37 -11.62 21.48
C SER A 66 -9.98 -11.07 21.85
N VAL A 67 -8.99 -11.19 20.97
CA VAL A 67 -7.64 -10.65 21.21
C VAL A 67 -7.62 -9.13 21.06
N VAL A 68 -8.26 -8.60 20.03
CA VAL A 68 -8.14 -7.17 19.65
C VAL A 68 -9.15 -6.28 20.37
N ILE A 69 -10.36 -6.77 20.65
CA ILE A 69 -11.44 -6.03 21.29
C ILE A 69 -11.45 -6.29 22.79
N ASP A 70 -11.47 -7.57 23.19
CA ASP A 70 -11.60 -7.96 24.60
C ASP A 70 -10.25 -8.07 25.34
N ASP A 71 -9.14 -7.76 24.64
CA ASP A 71 -7.77 -7.86 25.13
C ASP A 71 -7.47 -9.19 25.84
N LYS A 72 -7.98 -10.30 25.30
CA LYS A 72 -7.89 -11.64 25.89
C LYS A 72 -6.46 -12.07 26.28
N LEU A 73 -5.44 -11.52 25.60
CA LEU A 73 -4.03 -11.83 25.84
C LEU A 73 -3.31 -10.78 26.70
N GLY A 74 -3.93 -9.62 26.98
CA GLY A 74 -3.30 -8.53 27.74
C GLY A 74 -2.16 -7.83 26.98
N ILE A 75 -2.26 -7.72 25.66
CA ILE A 75 -1.19 -7.21 24.78
C ILE A 75 -1.60 -6.00 23.94
N CYS A 76 -2.85 -5.52 24.03
CA CYS A 76 -3.32 -4.40 23.20
C CYS A 76 -2.43 -3.16 23.30
N ASP A 77 -2.04 -2.76 24.52
CA ASP A 77 -1.18 -1.59 24.75
C ASP A 77 0.20 -1.76 24.08
N GLU A 78 0.74 -2.98 24.08
CA GLU A 78 2.02 -3.29 23.45
C GLU A 78 1.93 -3.24 21.91
N LEU A 79 0.81 -3.71 21.36
CA LEU A 79 0.53 -3.66 19.92
C LEU A 79 0.37 -2.21 19.43
N GLU A 80 -0.31 -1.37 20.22
CA GLU A 80 -0.45 0.07 19.97
C GLU A 80 0.89 0.79 20.06
N ALA A 81 1.67 0.53 21.11
CA ALA A 81 3.00 1.11 21.26
C ALA A 81 3.94 0.76 20.09
N GLN A 82 3.84 -0.47 19.57
CA GLN A 82 4.59 -0.87 18.38
C GLN A 82 4.15 -0.09 17.13
N MET A 83 2.85 0.08 16.90
CA MET A 83 2.37 0.86 15.75
C MET A 83 2.78 2.32 15.87
N HIS A 84 2.66 2.90 17.06
CA HIS A 84 3.16 4.25 17.35
C HIS A 84 4.64 4.40 17.00
N HIS A 85 5.48 3.43 17.36
CA HIS A 85 6.89 3.45 16.98
C HIS A 85 7.09 3.44 15.46
N VAL A 86 6.30 2.67 14.71
CA VAL A 86 6.35 2.64 13.23
C VAL A 86 5.95 4.00 12.64
N VAL A 87 4.92 4.64 13.21
CA VAL A 87 4.47 5.97 12.79
C VAL A 87 5.53 7.03 13.10
N ASP A 88 6.07 7.03 14.31
CA ASP A 88 7.07 8.02 14.77
C ASP A 88 8.39 7.92 14.00
N THR A 89 8.72 6.73 13.50
CA THR A 89 9.95 6.49 12.73
C THR A 89 9.71 6.46 11.22
N TYR A 90 8.49 6.73 10.75
CA TYR A 90 8.18 6.72 9.33
C TYR A 90 9.00 7.78 8.57
N GLN A 91 9.77 7.31 7.60
CA GLN A 91 10.46 8.15 6.63
C GLN A 91 9.96 7.82 5.22
N CYS A 92 9.50 8.83 4.50
CA CYS A 92 9.15 8.69 3.10
C CYS A 92 10.41 8.83 2.23
N GLU A 93 10.90 7.71 1.71
CA GLU A 93 12.09 7.68 0.84
C GLU A 93 11.91 8.51 -0.44
N TRP A 94 10.69 8.52 -1.00
CA TRP A 94 10.37 9.33 -2.17
C TRP A 94 10.44 10.82 -1.87
N LYS A 95 9.84 11.25 -0.76
CA LYS A 95 9.92 12.65 -0.32
C LYS A 95 11.38 13.05 -0.09
N THR A 96 12.12 12.22 0.64
CA THR A 96 13.57 12.40 0.88
C THR A 96 14.36 12.53 -0.42
N THR A 97 13.96 11.78 -1.45
CA THR A 97 14.62 11.80 -2.76
C THR A 97 14.27 13.05 -3.57
N VAL A 98 13.00 13.45 -3.57
CA VAL A 98 12.50 14.63 -4.31
C VAL A 98 12.99 15.94 -3.69
N GLU A 99 13.19 15.97 -2.37
CA GLU A 99 13.71 17.14 -1.64
C GLU A 99 15.24 17.28 -1.73
N ASP A 100 15.94 16.31 -2.32
CA ASP A 100 17.40 16.30 -2.50
C ASP A 100 17.76 16.49 -3.98
N GLU A 101 18.19 17.71 -4.32
CA GLU A 101 18.55 18.08 -5.70
C GLU A 101 19.61 17.16 -6.33
N GLU A 102 20.56 16.63 -5.53
CA GLU A 102 21.58 15.70 -6.02
C GLU A 102 21.03 14.30 -6.29
N LYS A 103 20.02 13.84 -5.53
CA LYS A 103 19.33 12.59 -5.83
C LYS A 103 18.38 12.73 -7.02
N VAL A 104 17.68 13.85 -7.15
CA VAL A 104 16.81 14.14 -8.30
C VAL A 104 17.60 14.07 -9.60
N LYS A 105 18.85 14.55 -9.61
CA LYS A 105 19.78 14.43 -10.74
C LYS A 105 20.04 12.99 -11.19
N ARG A 106 19.67 11.95 -10.45
CA ARG A 106 19.79 10.55 -10.91
C ARG A 106 18.61 10.10 -11.79
N PHE A 107 17.48 10.81 -11.74
CA PHE A 107 16.28 10.50 -12.51
C PHE A 107 16.32 11.19 -13.88
N ARG A 108 17.33 10.88 -14.69
CA ARG A 108 17.45 11.34 -16.09
C ARG A 108 17.36 10.14 -17.03
N PHE A 109 16.92 10.37 -18.26
CA PHE A 109 16.86 9.33 -19.29
C PHE A 109 18.24 8.75 -19.61
N PHE A 110 19.26 9.60 -19.76
CA PHE A 110 20.63 9.18 -20.05
C PHE A 110 21.62 9.81 -19.08
N VAL A 111 22.64 9.05 -18.69
CA VAL A 111 23.71 9.52 -17.79
C VAL A 111 24.75 10.35 -18.56
N ASN A 112 24.85 10.13 -19.87
CA ASN A 112 25.88 10.67 -20.77
C ASN A 112 25.35 11.64 -21.82
N SER A 113 24.06 11.97 -21.80
CA SER A 113 23.42 12.84 -22.80
C SER A 113 22.28 13.62 -22.17
N ASP A 114 22.17 14.89 -22.52
CA ASP A 114 21.02 15.74 -22.19
C ASP A 114 19.91 15.65 -23.25
N GLN A 115 20.07 14.81 -24.27
CA GLN A 115 19.04 14.58 -25.29
C GLN A 115 17.86 13.79 -24.71
N ALA A 116 16.65 14.14 -25.15
CA ALA A 116 15.46 13.35 -24.88
C ALA A 116 15.54 11.99 -25.58
N ASP A 117 14.81 10.99 -25.08
CA ASP A 117 14.71 9.69 -25.77
C ASP A 117 13.73 9.80 -26.95
N ASP A 118 14.27 9.78 -28.17
CA ASP A 118 13.51 9.83 -29.43
C ASP A 118 12.53 8.65 -29.63
N ASN A 119 12.55 7.65 -28.75
CA ASN A 119 11.58 6.55 -28.73
C ASN A 119 10.36 6.85 -27.84
N VAL A 120 10.46 7.81 -26.91
CA VAL A 120 9.41 8.19 -25.97
C VAL A 120 8.76 9.49 -26.44
N VAL A 121 7.81 9.36 -27.38
CA VAL A 121 7.00 10.46 -27.88
C VAL A 121 5.62 10.37 -27.23
N PHE A 122 5.17 11.45 -26.59
CA PHE A 122 3.83 11.54 -26.02
C PHE A 122 2.90 12.32 -26.95
N ILE A 123 1.65 11.89 -27.05
CA ILE A 123 0.58 12.64 -27.70
C ILE A 123 -0.60 12.81 -26.77
N GLU A 124 -1.36 13.88 -26.97
CA GLU A 124 -2.56 14.15 -26.21
C GLU A 124 -3.77 13.47 -26.86
N GLU A 125 -4.45 12.60 -26.10
CA GLU A 125 -5.69 11.96 -26.52
C GLU A 125 -6.75 12.25 -25.45
N ARG A 126 -7.78 13.00 -25.84
CA ARG A 126 -8.90 13.38 -24.95
C ARG A 126 -8.45 14.09 -23.67
N GLY A 127 -7.45 14.98 -23.76
CA GLY A 127 -6.96 15.76 -22.62
C GLY A 127 -5.97 15.03 -21.72
N GLN A 128 -5.53 13.82 -22.08
CA GLN A 128 -4.54 13.06 -21.34
C GLN A 128 -3.34 12.73 -22.23
N ILE A 129 -2.13 12.83 -21.68
CA ILE A 129 -0.92 12.39 -22.38
C ILE A 129 -0.86 10.87 -22.40
N ARG A 130 -0.53 10.30 -23.56
CA ARG A 130 -0.20 8.88 -23.71
C ARG A 130 0.99 8.68 -24.63
N PRO A 131 1.74 7.57 -24.52
CA PRO A 131 2.73 7.22 -25.51
C PRO A 131 2.11 7.13 -26.91
N ALA A 132 2.82 7.65 -27.91
CA ALA A 132 2.48 7.52 -29.31
C ALA A 132 2.58 6.05 -29.74
N ARG A 133 1.62 5.58 -30.53
CA ARG A 133 1.65 4.29 -31.22
C ARG A 133 2.75 4.31 -32.29
N GLU A 134 3.12 3.14 -32.80
CA GLU A 134 4.18 3.03 -33.82
C GLU A 134 3.87 3.86 -35.08
N GLU A 135 2.63 3.80 -35.57
CA GLU A 135 2.17 4.57 -36.74
C GLU A 135 2.23 6.09 -36.50
N GLU A 136 1.86 6.52 -35.30
CA GLU A 136 1.89 7.94 -34.89
C GLU A 136 3.34 8.44 -34.75
N ARG A 137 4.25 7.60 -34.26
CA ARG A 137 5.69 7.92 -34.17
C ARG A 137 6.32 8.11 -35.54
N ALA A 138 5.98 7.26 -36.52
CA ALA A 138 6.47 7.40 -37.89
C ALA A 138 6.02 8.72 -38.53
N HIS A 139 4.77 9.13 -38.27
CA HIS A 139 4.23 10.40 -38.75
C HIS A 139 4.92 11.61 -38.11
N ILE A 140 5.16 11.58 -36.80
CA ILE A 140 5.82 12.67 -36.08
C ILE A 140 7.28 12.85 -36.53
N LYS A 141 8.04 11.75 -36.69
CA LYS A 141 9.42 11.80 -37.21
C LYS A 141 9.51 12.32 -38.65
N ALA A 142 8.47 12.11 -39.47
CA ALA A 142 8.43 12.58 -40.86
C ALA A 142 8.08 14.07 -41.00
N VAL A 143 7.40 14.66 -40.01
CA VAL A 143 6.92 16.05 -40.04
C VAL A 143 7.92 17.03 -39.40
N GLY A 144 8.93 16.54 -38.67
CA GLY A 144 10.08 17.34 -38.22
C GLY A 144 9.71 18.45 -37.23
N VAL A 145 8.97 18.10 -36.18
CA VAL A 145 8.73 18.95 -35.01
C VAL A 145 9.47 18.37 -33.82
#